data_AF-A0A960WD45-F1
#
_entry.id   AF-A0A960WD45-F1
#
_cell.length_a   1.000
_cell.length_b   1.000
_cell.length_c   1.000
_cell.angle_alpha   90.00
_cell.angle_beta   90.00
_cell.angle_gamma   90.00
#
_symmetry.space_group_name_H-M   'P 1'
#
loop_
_entity.id
_entity.type
_entity.pdbx_description
1 polymer ?
#
loop_
_entity_poly.entity_id
_entity_poly.type
_entity_poly.pdbx_seq_one_letter_code
_entity_poly.pdbx_strand_id
1 'polypeptide(L)' 'MYYKQKKYKQALQVIETALQTVKNEWVIWSHYGDILDKIGKKDKALQAYQKALELSKETDDKNNIQQKINLYT' A
#
# COMPACT_ATOMS: atom_id res chain seq x y z
N MET A 1 -16.16 13.51 -10.16
CA MET A 1 -15.15 13.07 -9.17
C MET A 1 -15.69 12.14 -8.06
N TYR A 2 -17.01 12.06 -7.82
CA TYR A 2 -17.60 11.21 -6.76
C TYR A 2 -17.38 9.69 -6.89
N TYR A 3 -17.44 9.14 -8.10
CA TYR A 3 -17.32 7.69 -8.32
C TYR A 3 -15.96 7.12 -7.92
N LYS A 4 -14.87 7.86 -8.15
CA LYS A 4 -13.52 7.42 -7.79
C LYS A 4 -13.36 7.35 -6.27
N GLN A 5 -13.81 8.39 -5.56
CA GLN A 5 -13.76 8.42 -4.08
C GLN A 5 -14.57 7.29 -3.43
N LYS A 6 -15.75 6.97 -3.97
CA LYS A 6 -16.57 5.85 -3.46
C LYS A 6 -15.85 4.51 -3.63
N LYS A 7 -15.23 4.28 -4.80
CA LYS A 7 -14.47 3.05 -5.07
C LYS A 7 -13.23 2.92 -4.18
N TYR A 8 -12.52 4.02 -3.91
CA TYR A 8 -11.35 3.95 -3.03
C TYR A 8 -11.71 3.70 -1.57
N LYS A 9 -12.84 4.23 -1.08
CA LYS A 9 -13.34 3.88 0.27
C LYS A 9 -13.65 2.39 0.39
N GLN A 10 -14.27 1.80 -0.64
CA GLN A 10 -14.53 0.35 -0.67
C GLN A 10 -13.22 -0.43 -0.75
N ALA A 11 -12.26 0.00 -1.57
CA ALA A 11 -10.94 -0.62 -1.66
C ALA A 11 -10.19 -0.58 -0.32
N LEU A 12 -10.28 0.54 0.41
CA LEU A 12 -9.74 0.67 1.77
C LEU A 12 -10.37 -0.36 2.72
N GLN A 13 -11.69 -0.49 2.74
CA GLN A 13 -12.35 -1.46 3.63
C GLN A 13 -11.93 -2.90 3.34
N VAL A 14 -11.83 -3.26 2.05
CA VAL A 14 -11.40 -4.61 1.63
C VAL A 14 -9.97 -4.86 2.07
N ILE A 15 -9.06 -3.92 1.82
CA ILE A 15 -7.65 -4.12 2.15
C ILE A 15 -7.37 -4.04 3.65
N GLU A 16 -8.10 -3.22 4.42
CA GLU A 16 -8.04 -3.21 5.88
C GLU A 16 -8.49 -4.55 6.47
N THR A 17 -9.52 -5.17 5.90
CA THR A 17 -9.95 -6.53 6.29
C THR A 17 -8.88 -7.55 5.92
N ALA A 18 -8.31 -7.46 4.72
CA ALA A 18 -7.23 -8.33 4.29
C ALA A 18 -5.98 -8.21 5.17
N LEU A 19 -5.65 -6.99 5.63
CA LEU A 19 -4.57 -6.74 6.58
C LEU A 19 -4.83 -7.35 7.95
N GLN A 20 -6.08 -7.59 8.34
CA GLN A 20 -6.39 -8.28 9.60
C GLN A 20 -6.17 -9.79 9.51
N THR A 21 -6.46 -10.39 8.34
CA THR A 21 -6.36 -11.83 8.11
C THR A 21 -4.99 -12.27 7.60
N VAL A 22 -4.36 -11.47 6.75
CA VAL A 22 -3.09 -11.76 6.05
C VAL A 22 -2.05 -10.71 6.43
N LYS A 23 -1.73 -10.64 7.72
CA LYS A 23 -0.86 -9.61 8.30
C LYS A 23 0.57 -9.60 7.76
N ASN A 24 1.04 -10.73 7.25
CA ASN A 24 2.46 -10.98 6.96
C ASN A 24 2.81 -11.01 5.47
N GLU A 25 1.93 -10.48 4.61
CA GLU A 25 2.17 -10.42 3.17
C GLU A 25 2.52 -8.99 2.73
N TRP A 26 3.75 -8.82 2.23
CA TRP A 26 4.24 -7.53 1.73
C TRP A 26 3.38 -6.99 0.58
N VAL A 27 2.80 -7.89 -0.23
CA VAL A 27 1.92 -7.57 -1.36
C VAL A 27 0.70 -6.77 -0.88
N ILE A 28 0.11 -7.15 0.25
CA ILE A 28 -1.07 -6.48 0.81
C ILE A 28 -0.71 -5.07 1.29
N TRP A 29 0.45 -4.91 1.94
CA TRP A 29 0.96 -3.59 2.34
C TRP A 29 1.30 -2.70 1.14
N SER A 30 1.84 -3.27 0.07
CA SER A 30 2.10 -2.55 -1.20
C SER A 30 0.80 -2.04 -1.83
N HIS A 31 -0.22 -2.90 -1.94
CA HIS A 31 -1.53 -2.51 -2.46
C HIS A 31 -2.25 -1.51 -1.56
N TYR A 32 -2.08 -1.61 -0.24
CA TYR A 32 -2.60 -0.61 0.69
C TYR A 32 -1.98 0.77 0.42
N GLY A 33 -0.65 0.82 0.21
CA GLY A 33 0.05 2.03 -0.21
C GLY A 33 -0.48 2.60 -1.53
N ASP A 34 -0.70 1.75 -2.53
CA ASP A 34 -1.23 2.17 -3.83
C ASP A 34 -2.61 2.83 -3.69
N ILE A 35 -3.49 2.23 -2.89
CA ILE A 35 -4.84 2.77 -2.63
C ILE A 35 -4.75 4.11 -1.90
N LEU A 36 -3.87 4.22 -0.90
CA LEU A 36 -3.64 5.44 -0.12
C LEU A 36 -3.10 6.59 -0.98
N ASP A 37 -2.20 6.30 -1.92
CA ASP A 37 -1.70 7.29 -2.87
C ASP A 37 -2.83 7.80 -3.78
N LYS A 38 -3.66 6.90 -4.32
CA LYS A 38 -4.78 7.28 -5.20
C LYS A 38 -5.85 8.14 -4.52
N ILE A 39 -5.93 8.12 -3.19
CA ILE A 39 -6.82 9.02 -2.41
C ILE A 39 -6.11 10.25 -1.86
N GLY A 40 -4.85 10.47 -2.21
CA GLY A 40 -4.06 11.63 -1.77
C GLY A 40 -3.51 11.53 -0.35
N LYS A 41 -3.53 10.34 0.28
CA LYS A 41 -2.96 10.11 1.61
C LYS A 41 -1.49 9.67 1.49
N LYS A 42 -0.66 10.55 0.93
CA LYS A 42 0.76 10.26 0.61
C LYS A 42 1.59 9.80 1.82
N ASP A 43 1.44 10.46 2.97
CA ASP A 43 2.18 10.07 4.19
C ASP A 43 1.87 8.64 4.63
N LYS A 44 0.59 8.25 4.55
CA LYS A 44 0.18 6.89 4.89
C LYS A 44 0.62 5.89 3.82
N ALA A 45 0.63 6.29 2.55
CA ALA A 45 1.11 5.45 1.46
C ALA A 45 2.58 5.10 1.66
N LEU A 46 3.41 6.10 1.98
CA LEU A 46 4.82 5.90 2.32
C LEU A 46 5.01 4.91 3.47
N GLN A 47 4.27 5.08 4.57
CA GLN A 47 4.33 4.15 5.70
C GLN A 47 3.94 2.71 5.31
N ALA A 48 2.95 2.57 4.42
CA ALA A 48 2.52 1.25 3.93
C ALA A 48 3.60 0.60 3.06
N TYR A 49 4.25 1.36 2.16
CA TYR A 49 5.36 0.84 1.37
C TYR A 49 6.58 0.50 2.24
N GLN A 50 6.90 1.28 3.27
CA GLN A 50 7.97 0.95 4.22
C GLN A 50 7.70 -0.38 4.92
N LYS A 51 6.48 -0.61 5.40
CA LYS A 51 6.08 -1.91 5.96
C LYS A 51 6.15 -3.05 4.95
N ALA A 52 5.75 -2.80 3.70
CA ALA A 52 5.89 -3.78 2.64
C ALA A 52 7.37 -4.16 2.43
N LEU A 53 8.27 -3.17 2.45
CA LEU A 53 9.70 -3.38 2.29
C LEU A 53 10.29 -4.21 3.45
N GLU A 54 9.86 -3.94 4.68
CA GLU A 54 10.26 -4.69 5.88
C GLU A 54 9.82 -6.16 5.83
N LEU A 55 8.62 -6.43 5.30
CA LEU A 55 8.05 -7.78 5.21
C LEU A 55 8.53 -8.56 4.00
N SER A 56 8.98 -7.86 2.95
CA SER A 56 9.53 -8.50 1.75
C SER A 56 10.82 -9.24 2.09
N LYS A 57 10.94 -10.47 1.60
CA LYS A 57 12.13 -11.32 1.80
C LYS A 57 13.03 -11.34 0.56
N GLU A 58 12.46 -11.14 -0.61
CA GLU A 58 13.17 -11.21 -1.89
C GLU A 58 13.73 -9.85 -2.31
N THR A 59 14.92 -9.86 -2.89
CA THR A 59 15.60 -8.63 -3.32
C THR A 59 14.86 -7.91 -4.44
N ASP A 60 14.25 -8.65 -5.37
CA ASP A 60 13.52 -8.07 -6.49
C ASP A 60 12.24 -7.36 -6.04
N ASP A 61 11.50 -7.98 -5.12
CA ASP A 61 10.33 -7.37 -4.48
C ASP A 61 10.71 -6.11 -3.69
N LYS A 62 11.82 -6.17 -2.93
CA LYS A 62 12.34 -5.00 -2.22
C LYS A 62 12.66 -3.85 -3.16
N ASN A 63 13.31 -4.13 -4.29
CA ASN A 63 13.64 -3.11 -5.30
C ASN A 63 12.38 -2.46 -5.86
N ASN A 64 11.35 -3.26 -6.17
CA ASN A 64 10.06 -2.76 -6.65
C ASN A 64 9.38 -1.84 -5.63
N ILE A 65 9.39 -2.22 -4.35
CA ILE A 65 8.79 -1.40 -3.28
C ILE A 65 9.62 -0.13 -3.03
N GLN A 66 10.95 -0.25 -3.05
CA GLN A 66 11.87 0.86 -2.85
C GLN A 66 11.72 1.92 -3.94
N GLN A 67 11.51 1.51 -5.20
CA GLN A 67 11.20 2.45 -6.28
C GLN A 67 9.94 3.26 -5.98
N LYS A 68 8.90 2.64 -5.43
CA LYS A 68 7.68 3.35 -5.02
C LYS A 68 7.96 4.34 -3.90
N ILE A 69 8.73 3.94 -2.88
CA ILE A 69 9.13 4.81 -1.75
C ILE A 69 9.88 6.06 -2.27
N ASN A 70 10.78 5.89 -3.23
CA ASN A 70 11.58 6.98 -3.77
C ASN A 70 10.74 8.07 -4.48
N LEU A 71 9.49 7.78 -4.87
CA LEU A 71 8.55 8.76 -5.43
C LEU A 71 7.99 9.74 -4.39
N TYR A 72 8.25 9.50 -3.09
CA TYR A 72 7.79 10.32 -1.97
C TYR A 72 8.94 11.07 -1.26
N THR A 73 10.18 10.89 -1.71
CA THR A 73 11.38 11.66 -1.31
C THR A 73 11.63 12.81 -2.26
#